data_AF-A0A9D4I1N3-F1
#
_entry.id   AF-A0A9D4I1N3-F1
#
_cell.length_a   1.000
_cell.length_b   1.000
_cell.length_c   1.000
_cell.angle_alpha   90.00
_cell.angle_beta   90.00
_cell.angle_gamma   90.00
#
_symmetry.space_group_name_H-M   'P 1'
#
loop_
_entity.id
_entity.type
_entity.pdbx_description
1 polymer ?
#
loop_
_entity_poly.entity_id
_entity_poly.type
_entity_poly.pdbx_seq_one_letter_code
_entity_poly.pdbx_strand_id
1 'polypeptide(L)'
;MLREQARTCIRQTDEDPLTLEVRRNFVLRDALQYIRVSQEDLHSPLHIRFLGEQGIDLGGLRREFWTLFLYQVSHSTFITGKS
;
A
#
# COMPACT_ATOMS: atom_id res chain seq x y z
N MET A 1 30.88 21.70 -15.08
CA MET A 1 29.87 22.69 -14.66
C MET A 1 28.59 21.92 -14.39
N LEU A 2 28.06 22.07 -13.19
CA LEU A 2 27.35 21.07 -12.39
C LEU A 2 25.96 20.65 -12.93
N ARG A 3 25.61 19.38 -12.68
CA ARG A 3 24.45 19.01 -11.84
C ARG A 3 24.50 17.51 -11.54
N GLU A 4 25.33 17.20 -10.55
CA GLU A 4 25.26 15.99 -9.73
C GLU A 4 23.87 15.98 -9.09
N GLN A 5 22.93 15.25 -9.70
CA GLN A 5 21.63 15.01 -9.09
C GLN A 5 21.86 13.97 -8.00
N ALA A 6 22.06 14.48 -6.78
CA ALA A 6 22.09 13.71 -5.56
C ALA A 6 20.86 12.80 -5.50
N ARG A 7 21.05 11.53 -5.88
CA ARG A 7 20.24 10.44 -5.33
C ARG A 7 20.63 10.37 -3.87
N THR A 8 19.90 11.11 -3.03
CA THR A 8 20.02 10.98 -1.58
C THR A 8 19.76 9.53 -1.25
N CYS A 9 20.83 8.78 -0.99
CA CYS A 9 20.77 7.45 -0.40
C CYS A 9 20.31 7.64 1.05
N ILE A 10 19.01 7.86 1.24
CA ILE A 10 18.40 7.68 2.55
C ILE A 10 18.43 6.18 2.78
N ARG A 11 19.27 5.72 3.72
CA ARG A 11 19.17 4.36 4.24
C ARG A 11 17.79 4.26 4.88
N GLN A 12 16.84 3.64 4.19
CA GLN A 12 15.57 3.25 4.80
C GLN A 12 15.93 2.30 5.94
N THR A 13 15.57 2.69 7.16
CA THR A 13 15.66 1.83 8.33
C THR A 13 14.36 1.05 8.45
N ASP A 14 14.37 -0.14 9.07
CA ASP A 14 13.16 -0.97 9.29
C ASP A 14 12.01 -0.19 9.99
N GLU A 15 12.37 0.89 10.67
CA GLU A 15 11.50 1.80 11.42
C GLU A 15 10.80 2.87 10.56
N ASP A 16 11.24 3.10 9.31
CA ASP A 16 10.65 4.12 8.45
C ASP A 16 9.31 3.62 7.89
N PRO A 17 8.21 4.37 8.06
CA PRO A 17 6.90 3.88 7.65
C PRO A 17 6.77 3.85 6.13
N LEU A 18 6.37 2.69 5.63
CA LEU A 18 6.04 2.48 4.24
C LEU A 18 4.73 3.21 3.88
N THR A 19 4.81 4.19 2.98
CA THR A 19 3.62 4.86 2.45
C THR A 19 3.11 4.16 1.20
N LEU A 20 1.89 3.62 1.27
CA LEU A 20 1.19 3.00 0.15
C LEU A 20 0.08 3.92 -0.35
N GLU A 21 0.27 4.44 -1.57
CA GLU A 21 -0.74 5.24 -2.26
C GLU A 21 -1.62 4.33 -3.13
N VAL A 22 -2.92 4.28 -2.83
CA VAL A 22 -3.87 3.38 -3.49
C VAL A 22 -5.11 4.11 -3.96
N ARG A 23 -5.75 3.59 -5.00
CA ARG A 23 -7.08 4.03 -5.41
C ARG A 23 -8.11 3.22 -4.65
N ARG A 24 -9.10 3.89 -4.04
CA ARG A 24 -10.15 3.23 -3.23
C ARG A 24 -10.84 2.07 -3.94
N ASN A 25 -11.09 2.21 -5.24
CA ASN A 25 -11.76 1.19 -6.06
C ASN A 25 -10.81 0.08 -6.58
N PHE A 26 -9.50 0.20 -6.37
CA PHE A 26 -8.48 -0.72 -6.90
C PHE A 26 -7.48 -1.18 -5.83
N VAL A 27 -7.85 -1.10 -4.54
CA VAL A 27 -7.01 -1.47 -3.38
C VAL A 27 -6.27 -2.80 -3.56
N LEU A 28 -6.96 -3.86 -3.97
CA LEU A 28 -6.33 -5.18 -4.16
C LEU A 28 -5.25 -5.15 -5.24
N ARG A 29 -5.55 -4.56 -6.39
CA ARG A 29 -4.61 -4.46 -7.52
C ARG A 29 -3.38 -3.64 -7.13
N ASP A 30 -3.61 -2.48 -6.53
CA ASP A 30 -2.54 -1.54 -6.18
C ASP A 30 -1.63 -2.14 -5.08
N ALA A 31 -2.21 -2.83 -4.09
CA ALA A 31 -1.44 -3.55 -3.06
C ALA A 31 -0.63 -4.72 -3.63
N LEU A 32 -1.20 -5.53 -4.53
CA LEU A 32 -0.47 -6.63 -5.17
C LEU A 32 0.66 -6.15 -6.07
N GLN A 33 0.46 -5.02 -6.76
CA GLN A 33 1.53 -4.40 -7.55
C GLN A 33 2.68 -3.96 -6.63
N TYR A 34 2.37 -3.40 -5.47
CA TYR A 34 3.39 -3.01 -4.50
C TYR A 34 4.19 -4.21 -3.97
N ILE A 35 3.52 -5.28 -3.51
CA ILE A 35 4.17 -6.50 -3.00
C ILE A 35 5.13 -7.13 -4.02
N ARG A 36 4.82 -7.02 -5.32
CA ARG A 36 5.70 -7.51 -6.39
C ARG A 36 6.99 -6.70 -6.54
N VAL A 37 6.97 -5.42 -6.17
CA VAL A 37 8.09 -4.50 -6.37
C VAL A 37 8.99 -4.44 -5.14
N SER A 38 8.41 -4.49 -3.93
CA SER A 38 9.18 -4.43 -2.68
C SER A 38 8.66 -5.43 -1.66
N GLN A 39 9.32 -6.58 -1.57
CA GLN A 39 9.04 -7.60 -0.54
C GLN A 39 9.78 -7.31 0.76
N GLU A 40 10.88 -6.58 0.68
CA GLU A 40 11.77 -6.28 1.81
C GLU A 40 11.13 -5.29 2.78
N ASP A 41 10.35 -4.33 2.26
CA ASP A 41 9.67 -3.29 3.05
C ASP A 41 8.36 -3.75 3.71
N LEU A 42 7.96 -5.02 3.54
CA LEU A 42 6.67 -5.51 4.07
C LEU A 42 6.63 -5.58 5.60
N HIS A 43 7.79 -5.51 6.26
CA HIS A 43 7.91 -5.49 7.71
C HIS A 43 7.77 -4.07 8.30
N SER A 44 7.92 -3.04 7.47
CA SER A 44 7.86 -1.65 7.89
C SER A 44 6.42 -1.20 8.22
N PRO A 45 6.25 -0.24 9.15
CA PRO A 45 4.92 0.28 9.50
C PRO A 45 4.16 0.84 8.28
N LEU A 46 2.94 0.38 8.04
CA LEU A 46 2.16 0.77 6.86
C LEU A 46 1.37 2.08 7.06
N HIS A 47 1.60 3.05 6.18
CA HIS A 47 0.83 4.30 6.04
C HIS A 47 0.01 4.27 4.76
N ILE A 48 -1.31 4.39 4.88
CA ILE A 48 -2.22 4.35 3.74
C ILE A 48 -2.59 5.77 3.30
N ARG A 49 -2.53 6.02 1.99
CA ARG A 49 -3.10 7.23 1.38
C ARG A 49 -4.01 6.84 0.23
N PHE A 50 -5.28 7.23 0.32
CA PHE A 50 -6.17 7.12 -0.82
C PHE A 50 -5.92 8.30 -1.77
N LEU A 51 -5.64 8.00 -3.04
CA LEU A 51 -5.34 9.02 -4.04
C LEU A 51 -6.51 10.00 -4.20
N GLY A 52 -6.22 11.29 -4.05
CA GLY A 52 -7.21 12.37 -4.16
C GLY A 52 -8.08 12.58 -2.92
N GLU A 53 -7.82 11.88 -1.81
CA GLU A 53 -8.58 12.01 -0.57
C GLU A 53 -7.76 12.67 0.54
N GLN A 54 -8.39 13.51 1.37
CA GLN A 54 -7.75 14.02 2.59
C GLN A 54 -7.75 12.94 3.66
N GLY A 55 -6.61 12.27 3.83
CA GLY A 55 -6.39 11.36 4.94
C GLY A 55 -6.11 12.11 6.24
N ILE A 56 -7.08 12.17 7.14
CA ILE A 56 -6.96 12.92 8.42
C ILE A 56 -6.48 12.00 9.55
N ASP A 57 -6.90 10.73 9.57
CA ASP A 57 -6.55 9.76 10.61
C ASP A 57 -5.86 8.52 10.03
N LEU A 58 -4.58 8.33 10.39
CA LEU A 58 -3.78 7.18 9.97
C LEU A 58 -4.38 5.85 10.45
N GLY A 59 -5.03 5.82 11.62
CA GLY A 59 -5.65 4.62 12.17
C GLY A 59 -6.88 4.17 11.40
N GLY A 60 -7.78 5.12 11.10
CA GLY A 60 -8.97 4.91 10.28
C GLY A 60 -8.63 4.44 8.87
N LEU A 61 -7.66 5.08 8.21
CA LEU A 61 -7.26 4.72 6.84
C LEU A 61 -6.69 3.30 6.73
N ARG A 62 -5.90 2.85 7.74
CA ARG A 62 -5.42 1.47 7.79
C ARG A 62 -6.58 0.47 7.93
N ARG A 63 -7.55 0.75 8.80
CA ARG A 63 -8.73 -0.12 8.97
C ARG A 63 -9.54 -0.20 7.67
N GLU A 64 -9.82 0.95 7.07
CA GLU A 64 -10.53 1.03 5.80
C GLU A 64 -9.81 0.26 4.68
N PHE A 65 -8.49 0.40 4.58
CA PHE A 65 -7.67 -0.34 3.62
C PHE A 65 -7.86 -1.85 3.75
N TRP A 66 -7.71 -2.41 4.95
CA TRP A 66 -7.85 -3.85 5.15
C TRP A 66 -9.29 -4.32 4.91
N THR A 67 -10.29 -3.54 5.30
CA THR A 67 -11.70 -3.83 4.99
C THR A 67 -11.93 -3.91 3.48
N LEU A 68 -11.45 -2.92 2.71
CA LEU A 68 -11.60 -2.91 1.25
C LEU A 68 -10.77 -3.99 0.56
N PHE A 69 -9.56 -4.25 1.06
CA PHE A 69 -8.71 -5.31 0.55
C PHE A 69 -9.38 -6.68 0.71
N LEU A 70 -9.83 -7.02 1.92
CA LEU A 70 -10.52 -8.29 2.21
C LEU A 70 -11.85 -8.40 1.47
N TYR A 71 -12.59 -7.29 1.34
CA TYR A 71 -13.78 -7.23 0.50
C TYR A 71 -13.45 -7.57 -0.95
N GLN A 72 -12.45 -6.92 -1.55
CA GLN A 72 -12.06 -7.19 -2.94
C GLN A 72 -11.49 -8.61 -3.11
N VAL A 73 -10.75 -9.16 -2.15
CA VAL A 73 -10.26 -10.55 -2.20
C VAL A 73 -11.44 -11.54 -2.21
N SER A 74 -12.43 -11.35 -1.34
CA SER A 74 -13.60 -12.24 -1.26
C SER A 74 -14.52 -12.11 -2.49
N HIS A 75 -14.55 -10.96 -3.17
CA HIS A 75 -15.36 -10.75 -4.38
C HIS A 75 -14.62 -11.10 -5.67
N SER A 76 -13.30 -10.89 -5.72
CA SER A 76 -12.44 -11.29 -6.85
C SER A 76 -12.35 -12.82 -6.96
N THR A 77 -12.61 -13.51 -5.86
CA THR A 77 -12.62 -14.95 -5.75
C THR A 77 -13.94 -15.33 -5.10
N PHE A 78 -15.05 -15.32 -5.85
CA PHE A 78 -16.13 -16.26 -5.54
C PHE A 78 -15.46 -17.63 -5.48
N ILE A 79 -15.20 -18.10 -4.26
CA ILE A 79 -14.54 -19.36 -3.97
C ILE A 79 -15.30 -20.41 -4.78
N THR A 80 -14.66 -21.02 -5.77
CA THR A 80 -15.25 -22.07 -6.60
C THR A 80 -15.39 -23.34 -5.76
N GLY A 81 -16.16 -23.29 -4.67
CA GLY A 81 -16.73 -24.44 -4.02
C GLY A 81 -17.93 -24.86 -4.85
N LYS A 82 -17.70 -25.79 -5.78
CA LYS A 82 -18.79 -26.58 -6.36
C LYS A 82 -19.53 -27.26 -5.19
N SER A 83 -20.82 -26.96 -5.04
CA SER A 83 -21.76 -27.84 -4.34
C SER A 83 -22.11 -29.02 -5.25
#